data_AF-Q22TI9-F1
#
_entry.id   AF-Q22TI9-F1
#
_cell.length_a   1.000
_cell.length_b   1.000
_cell.length_c   1.000
_cell.angle_alpha   90.00
_cell.angle_beta   90.00
_cell.angle_gamma   90.00
#
_symmetry.space_group_name_H-M   'P 1'
#
loop_
_entity.id
_entity.type
_entity.pdbx_description
1 polymer ?
#
loop_
_entity_poly.entity_id
_entity_poly.type
_entity_poly.pdbx_seq_one_letter_code
_entity_poly.pdbx_strand_id
1 'polypeptide(L)'
;MKSYLKVLVSSLALVSIVNATTGKLVNCSPTDTCVTTDCPNYAGGSWSSDPSSNRCFISNCEAITTPPSPLTDLYCGTCPPDIGSAGAQKYANTSGGACVAATASCGIHRSSIWTDNDCGICNGTSQGNAQYANSSRSKCVAPSDSCGGNRKVASKWTDNDCNLCNSPASTAIYANPAGDRCVASSASCGASRPSTTKWTDKDCGICNGTSAGNAQYANSSGTQCVASSDSCGGSRASSSKWTDGDCSLCNGTSPGSASFSNPTGSQCIATSASCGASRPSTSLWTDNDCGLCNGTSSGSQQYANTSGTSCVASTASCGASRPSTSVFTDSDCGICNGTSPNSAQYANTAGNKCVASSASCGASRPASTLWTDSDCALCNGTSANSAQYVNTAGNKCVASSASCGASRPASTLWTDSDCALCNGTTPGSNQYANPSKKACQSTIPPPTNSYNNSSILICSFLLFVNFFF
;
A
#
# COMPACT_ATOMS: atom_id res chain seq x y z
N MET A 1 -25.80 84.40 -59.33
CA MET A 1 -25.30 83.57 -58.21
C MET A 1 -26.40 83.01 -57.29
N LYS A 2 -27.41 83.80 -56.85
CA LYS A 2 -28.48 83.31 -55.94
C LYS A 2 -29.37 82.17 -56.48
N SER A 3 -29.57 82.04 -57.80
CA SER A 3 -30.42 80.99 -58.39
C SER A 3 -29.72 79.63 -58.52
N TYR A 4 -28.40 79.62 -58.71
CA TYR A 4 -27.61 78.37 -58.79
C TYR A 4 -27.52 77.68 -57.43
N LEU A 5 -27.42 78.44 -56.33
CA LEU A 5 -27.39 77.88 -54.98
C LEU A 5 -28.71 77.18 -54.60
N LYS A 6 -29.87 77.68 -55.06
CA LYS A 6 -31.18 77.04 -54.80
C LYS A 6 -31.32 75.72 -55.55
N VAL A 7 -30.86 75.65 -56.81
CA VAL A 7 -30.88 74.40 -57.58
C VAL A 7 -29.93 73.37 -56.98
N LEU A 8 -28.74 73.80 -56.51
CA LEU A 8 -27.76 72.92 -55.87
C LEU A 8 -28.23 72.39 -54.50
N VAL A 9 -28.91 73.21 -53.69
CA VAL A 9 -29.49 72.79 -52.41
C VAL A 9 -30.70 71.87 -52.63
N SER A 10 -31.58 72.14 -53.60
CA SER A 10 -32.69 71.24 -53.94
C SER A 10 -32.21 69.92 -54.53
N SER A 11 -31.16 69.92 -55.35
CA SER A 11 -30.59 68.67 -55.89
C SER A 11 -29.82 67.87 -54.83
N LEU A 12 -29.11 68.51 -53.88
CA LEU A 12 -28.56 67.80 -52.71
C LEU A 12 -29.66 67.20 -51.83
N ALA A 13 -30.75 67.93 -51.58
CA ALA A 13 -31.88 67.43 -50.81
C ALA A 13 -32.59 66.26 -51.50
N LEU A 14 -32.72 66.29 -52.84
CA LEU A 14 -33.25 65.15 -53.60
C LEU A 14 -32.30 63.95 -53.59
N VAL A 15 -30.99 64.14 -53.75
CA VAL A 15 -29.99 63.04 -53.71
C VAL A 15 -29.98 62.35 -52.34
N SER A 16 -30.19 63.08 -51.24
CA SER A 16 -30.32 62.50 -49.90
C SER A 16 -31.60 61.68 -49.69
N ILE A 17 -32.64 61.84 -50.51
CA ILE A 17 -33.91 61.11 -50.37
C ILE A 17 -33.93 59.82 -51.22
N VAL A 18 -33.11 59.71 -52.28
CA VAL A 18 -33.12 58.54 -53.18
C VAL A 18 -32.31 57.35 -52.69
N ASN A 19 -31.52 57.51 -51.62
CA ASN A 19 -30.71 56.43 -51.05
C ASN A 19 -31.32 55.84 -49.78
N ALA A 20 -32.63 55.97 -49.56
CA ALA A 20 -33.29 55.35 -48.41
C ALA A 20 -33.09 53.83 -48.44
N THR A 21 -32.28 53.33 -47.52
CA THR A 21 -32.03 51.90 -47.38
C THR A 21 -33.27 51.23 -46.78
N THR A 22 -34.07 50.57 -47.62
CA THR A 22 -35.24 49.80 -47.20
C THR A 22 -34.83 48.61 -46.35
N GLY A 23 -35.53 48.39 -45.24
CA GLY A 23 -35.30 47.26 -44.35
C GLY A 23 -35.64 45.91 -45.00
N LYS A 24 -35.10 44.84 -44.43
CA LYS A 24 -35.39 43.47 -44.82
C LYS A 24 -36.70 43.00 -44.20
N LEU A 25 -37.35 42.08 -44.90
CA LEU A 25 -38.59 41.44 -44.44
C LEU A 25 -38.34 40.62 -43.16
N VAL A 26 -39.21 40.79 -42.16
CA VAL A 26 -39.24 40.11 -40.85
C VAL A 26 -40.67 39.76 -40.45
N ASN A 27 -40.83 38.83 -39.50
CA ASN A 27 -42.14 38.45 -38.96
C ASN A 27 -42.30 39.13 -37.61
N CYS A 28 -43.26 40.06 -37.48
CA CYS A 28 -43.51 40.76 -36.22
C CYS A 28 -44.48 40.01 -35.29
N SER A 29 -45.45 39.28 -35.84
CA SER A 29 -46.54 38.63 -35.10
C SER A 29 -47.13 37.50 -35.95
N PRO A 30 -47.78 36.47 -35.37
CA PRO A 30 -48.53 35.47 -36.13
C PRO A 30 -49.69 36.04 -36.97
N THR A 31 -50.12 37.29 -36.73
CA THR A 31 -51.20 37.96 -37.47
C THR A 31 -50.73 38.92 -38.56
N ASP A 32 -49.42 39.16 -38.68
CA ASP A 32 -48.76 39.88 -39.80
C ASP A 32 -49.34 41.26 -40.19
N THR A 33 -50.03 41.97 -39.28
CA THR A 33 -50.69 43.24 -39.63
C THR A 33 -49.76 44.47 -39.67
N CYS A 34 -48.47 44.30 -39.36
CA CYS A 34 -47.42 45.35 -39.34
C CYS A 34 -47.80 46.66 -38.63
N VAL A 35 -48.79 46.62 -37.74
CA VAL A 35 -49.23 47.75 -36.92
C VAL A 35 -48.39 47.84 -35.65
N THR A 36 -48.43 48.98 -34.97
CA THR A 36 -47.64 49.28 -33.77
C THR A 36 -47.93 48.40 -32.55
N THR A 37 -49.00 47.60 -32.56
CA THR A 37 -49.27 46.60 -31.53
C THR A 37 -48.54 45.28 -31.78
N ASP A 38 -48.22 44.99 -33.04
CA ASP A 38 -47.55 43.75 -33.48
C ASP A 38 -46.04 43.96 -33.66
N CYS A 39 -45.61 45.14 -34.13
CA CYS A 39 -44.21 45.52 -34.25
C CYS A 39 -43.85 46.64 -33.25
N PRO A 40 -42.66 46.60 -32.61
CA PRO A 40 -42.17 47.68 -31.76
C PRO A 40 -42.06 49.01 -32.51
N ASN A 41 -42.39 50.10 -31.84
CA ASN A 41 -42.19 51.44 -32.38
C ASN A 41 -40.72 51.87 -32.22
N TYR A 42 -40.02 52.12 -33.33
CA TYR A 42 -38.66 52.66 -33.33
C TYR A 42 -38.70 54.13 -33.75
N ALA A 43 -38.11 55.02 -32.95
CA ALA A 43 -38.12 56.45 -33.24
C ALA A 43 -37.52 56.73 -34.63
N GLY A 44 -38.32 57.36 -35.50
CA GLY A 44 -37.95 57.68 -36.88
C GLY A 44 -38.20 56.55 -37.90
N GLY A 45 -38.40 55.31 -37.47
CA GLY A 45 -38.73 54.19 -38.34
C GLY A 45 -40.24 54.04 -38.57
N SER A 46 -40.66 53.71 -39.79
CA SER A 46 -42.06 53.38 -40.11
C SER A 46 -42.15 51.98 -40.71
N TRP A 47 -42.94 51.12 -40.08
CA TRP A 47 -43.24 49.77 -40.56
C TRP A 47 -44.12 49.81 -41.80
N SER A 48 -43.87 48.90 -42.72
CA SER A 48 -44.66 48.68 -43.94
C SER A 48 -44.82 47.18 -44.16
N SER A 49 -45.96 46.76 -44.71
CA SER A 49 -46.21 45.38 -45.07
C SER A 49 -45.78 45.14 -46.52
N ASP A 50 -45.20 43.97 -46.78
CA ASP A 50 -45.01 43.45 -48.12
C ASP A 50 -46.21 42.56 -48.49
N PRO A 51 -47.05 42.97 -49.45
CA PRO A 51 -48.24 42.22 -49.85
C PRO A 51 -47.95 40.83 -50.39
N SER A 52 -46.73 40.58 -50.87
CA SER A 52 -46.37 39.31 -51.52
C SER A 52 -45.91 38.23 -50.55
N SER A 53 -45.30 38.62 -49.43
CA SER A 53 -44.74 37.68 -48.44
C SER A 53 -45.50 37.66 -47.11
N ASN A 54 -46.42 38.59 -46.89
CA ASN A 54 -47.11 38.80 -45.60
C ASN A 54 -46.12 39.09 -44.46
N ARG A 55 -45.06 39.84 -44.75
CA ARG A 55 -43.99 40.17 -43.79
C ARG A 55 -43.86 41.68 -43.65
N CYS A 56 -43.28 42.10 -42.54
CA CYS A 56 -43.08 43.51 -42.23
C CYS A 56 -41.64 43.93 -42.52
N PHE A 57 -41.44 45.19 -42.90
CA PHE A 57 -40.13 45.80 -43.02
C PHE A 57 -40.19 47.27 -42.60
N ILE A 58 -39.05 47.87 -42.30
CA ILE A 58 -38.97 49.31 -42.06
C ILE A 58 -38.69 50.01 -43.39
N SER A 59 -39.56 50.93 -43.76
CA SER A 59 -39.50 51.64 -45.05
C SER A 59 -38.20 52.42 -45.26
N ASN A 60 -37.62 52.96 -44.19
CA ASN A 60 -36.33 53.66 -44.22
C ASN A 60 -35.54 53.40 -42.92
N CYS A 61 -34.51 52.55 -42.99
CA CYS A 61 -33.65 52.26 -41.84
C CYS A 61 -32.77 53.44 -41.43
N GLU A 62 -32.44 54.35 -42.35
CA GLU A 62 -31.59 55.52 -42.08
C GLU A 62 -32.32 56.61 -41.29
N ALA A 63 -33.66 56.56 -41.27
CA ALA A 63 -34.48 57.46 -40.46
C ALA A 63 -34.39 57.13 -38.96
N ILE A 64 -33.89 55.94 -38.59
CA ILE A 64 -33.66 55.55 -37.20
C ILE A 64 -32.28 56.08 -36.77
N THR A 65 -32.25 57.32 -36.27
CA THR A 65 -30.99 57.96 -35.83
C THR A 65 -30.45 57.41 -34.52
N THR A 66 -31.31 56.78 -33.72
CA THR A 66 -30.97 56.18 -32.43
C THR A 66 -31.55 54.77 -32.37
N PRO A 67 -30.72 53.72 -32.53
CA PRO A 67 -31.18 52.35 -32.42
C PRO A 67 -31.84 52.08 -31.06
N PRO A 68 -32.82 51.15 -30.99
CA PRO A 68 -33.41 50.75 -29.72
C PRO A 68 -32.33 50.14 -28.81
N SER A 69 -32.41 50.44 -27.51
CA SER A 69 -31.55 49.86 -26.49
C SER A 69 -32.43 49.18 -25.42
N PRO A 70 -32.41 47.84 -25.29
CA PRO A 70 -31.56 46.89 -26.03
C PRO A 70 -32.03 46.67 -27.48
N LEU A 71 -31.10 46.30 -28.36
CA LEU A 71 -31.40 45.78 -29.69
C LEU A 71 -32.17 44.46 -29.58
N THR A 72 -32.99 44.17 -30.58
CA THR A 72 -33.80 42.95 -30.67
C THR A 72 -33.54 42.23 -31.98
N ASP A 73 -33.78 40.92 -32.04
CA ASP A 73 -33.70 40.16 -33.29
C ASP A 73 -34.61 40.74 -34.38
N LEU A 74 -35.74 41.32 -33.98
CA LEU A 74 -36.66 41.97 -34.92
C LEU A 74 -36.03 43.21 -35.55
N TYR A 75 -35.37 44.05 -34.75
CA TYR A 75 -34.62 45.22 -35.24
C TYR A 75 -33.44 44.79 -36.12
N CYS A 76 -32.60 43.85 -35.63
CA CYS A 76 -31.43 43.37 -36.38
C CYS A 76 -31.81 42.61 -37.65
N GLY A 77 -32.98 41.97 -37.68
CA GLY A 77 -33.50 41.30 -38.86
C GLY A 77 -33.94 42.26 -39.95
N THR A 78 -34.54 43.41 -39.59
CA THR A 78 -35.07 44.40 -40.55
C THR A 78 -34.04 45.46 -40.93
N CYS A 79 -33.33 46.04 -39.96
CA CYS A 79 -32.36 47.12 -40.17
C CYS A 79 -30.97 46.79 -39.60
N PRO A 80 -30.27 45.75 -40.10
CA PRO A 80 -28.92 45.45 -39.64
C PRO A 80 -27.91 46.54 -40.05
N PRO A 81 -26.76 46.66 -39.38
CA PRO A 81 -25.70 47.60 -39.76
C PRO A 81 -25.15 47.39 -41.17
N ASP A 82 -25.30 46.18 -41.72
CA ASP A 82 -24.76 45.75 -43.01
C ASP A 82 -25.85 45.39 -44.04
N ILE A 83 -26.94 46.17 -44.08
CA ILE A 83 -28.01 45.99 -45.09
C ILE A 83 -27.39 45.99 -46.51
N GLY A 84 -27.48 44.83 -47.17
CA GLY A 84 -26.95 44.62 -48.53
C GLY A 84 -25.94 43.49 -48.64
N SER A 85 -25.31 43.09 -47.53
CA SER A 85 -24.37 41.96 -47.51
C SER A 85 -25.09 40.61 -47.34
N ALA A 86 -24.55 39.57 -48.01
CA ALA A 86 -25.08 38.20 -47.94
C ALA A 86 -24.96 37.56 -46.54
N GLY A 87 -24.08 38.10 -45.67
CA GLY A 87 -23.83 37.66 -44.30
C GLY A 87 -24.53 38.48 -43.20
N ALA A 88 -25.70 39.06 -43.51
CA ALA A 88 -26.34 40.07 -42.66
C ALA A 88 -26.45 39.70 -41.17
N GLN A 89 -26.16 40.68 -40.32
CA GLN A 89 -26.23 40.61 -38.87
C GLN A 89 -27.69 40.56 -38.36
N LYS A 90 -28.35 39.41 -38.50
CA LYS A 90 -29.81 39.27 -38.31
C LYS A 90 -30.26 39.19 -36.86
N TYR A 91 -29.37 38.91 -35.91
CA TYR A 91 -29.74 38.63 -34.53
C TYR A 91 -29.12 39.65 -33.58
N ALA A 92 -29.81 40.03 -32.52
CA ALA A 92 -29.21 40.81 -31.46
C ALA A 92 -28.29 39.90 -30.62
N ASN A 93 -27.13 40.43 -30.20
CA ASN A 93 -26.26 39.71 -29.27
C ASN A 93 -26.87 39.63 -27.86
N THR A 94 -26.28 38.84 -26.96
CA THR A 94 -26.85 38.61 -25.62
C THR A 94 -26.86 39.86 -24.73
N SER A 95 -25.99 40.85 -24.99
CA SER A 95 -26.02 42.13 -24.29
C SER A 95 -27.04 43.13 -24.86
N GLY A 96 -27.65 42.85 -26.01
CA GLY A 96 -28.51 43.77 -26.73
C GLY A 96 -27.79 45.01 -27.26
N GLY A 97 -26.45 44.99 -27.33
CA GLY A 97 -25.62 46.13 -27.73
C GLY A 97 -25.19 46.11 -29.19
N ALA A 98 -25.27 44.96 -29.87
CA ALA A 98 -24.91 44.84 -31.29
C ALA A 98 -25.80 43.82 -32.03
N CYS A 99 -25.94 44.03 -33.34
CA CYS A 99 -26.45 43.00 -34.24
C CYS A 99 -25.30 42.09 -34.68
N VAL A 100 -25.58 40.79 -34.85
CA VAL A 100 -24.57 39.77 -35.12
C VAL A 100 -25.03 38.73 -36.13
N ALA A 101 -24.07 38.15 -36.85
CA ALA A 101 -24.28 37.14 -37.90
C ALA A 101 -24.21 35.71 -37.33
N ALA A 102 -24.95 35.44 -36.25
CA ALA A 102 -25.12 34.08 -35.73
C ALA A 102 -26.02 33.24 -36.66
N THR A 103 -25.98 31.92 -36.57
CA THR A 103 -26.83 31.04 -37.39
C THR A 103 -28.30 31.02 -36.92
N ALA A 104 -28.56 31.50 -35.71
CA ALA A 104 -29.89 31.65 -35.12
C ALA A 104 -29.86 32.70 -34.00
N SER A 105 -31.04 33.01 -33.43
CA SER A 105 -31.20 33.91 -32.27
C SER A 105 -30.18 33.64 -31.17
N CYS A 106 -29.64 34.70 -30.57
CA CYS A 106 -28.80 34.62 -29.38
C CYS A 106 -29.62 34.65 -28.08
N GLY A 107 -30.93 34.91 -28.17
CA GLY A 107 -31.82 35.06 -27.02
C GLY A 107 -32.53 33.77 -26.60
N ILE A 108 -33.53 33.92 -25.72
CA ILE A 108 -34.32 32.82 -25.15
C ILE A 108 -35.17 32.06 -26.19
N HIS A 109 -35.35 32.62 -27.38
CA HIS A 109 -36.17 32.06 -28.46
C HIS A 109 -35.35 31.19 -29.43
N ARG A 110 -34.08 30.92 -29.14
CA ARG A 110 -33.25 30.05 -29.95
C ARG A 110 -33.80 28.62 -29.95
N SER A 111 -34.17 28.12 -31.12
CA SER A 111 -34.64 26.74 -31.33
C SER A 111 -33.56 25.79 -31.88
N SER A 112 -32.44 26.32 -32.37
CA SER A 112 -31.31 25.54 -32.90
C SER A 112 -30.25 25.26 -31.83
N ILE A 113 -29.50 24.17 -32.01
CA ILE A 113 -28.31 23.87 -31.20
C ILE A 113 -27.28 25.02 -31.23
N TRP A 114 -26.54 25.20 -30.14
CA TRP A 114 -25.41 26.14 -30.09
C TRP A 114 -24.18 25.55 -30.78
N THR A 115 -23.44 26.40 -31.49
CA THR A 115 -22.11 26.10 -32.01
C THR A 115 -21.09 27.01 -31.33
N ASP A 116 -19.81 26.62 -31.32
CA ASP A 116 -18.74 27.46 -30.77
C ASP A 116 -18.69 28.84 -31.48
N ASN A 117 -18.92 28.86 -32.79
CA ASN A 117 -18.98 30.09 -33.57
C ASN A 117 -20.14 30.99 -33.13
N ASP A 118 -21.34 30.43 -32.94
CA ASP A 118 -22.48 31.19 -32.40
C ASP A 118 -22.19 31.72 -31.00
N CYS A 119 -21.57 30.93 -30.14
CA CYS A 119 -21.26 31.35 -28.79
C CYS A 119 -20.29 32.53 -28.74
N GLY A 120 -19.23 32.50 -29.56
CA GLY A 120 -18.29 33.61 -29.69
C GLY A 120 -18.94 34.88 -30.26
N ILE A 121 -19.80 34.74 -31.27
CA ILE A 121 -20.46 35.86 -31.93
C ILE A 121 -21.56 36.47 -31.04
N CYS A 122 -22.40 35.63 -30.43
CA CYS A 122 -23.54 36.05 -29.61
C CYS A 122 -23.15 36.70 -28.29
N ASN A 123 -22.04 36.29 -27.68
CA ASN A 123 -21.61 36.82 -26.37
C ASN A 123 -20.47 37.84 -26.49
N GLY A 124 -19.95 38.04 -27.71
CA GLY A 124 -18.85 38.94 -27.99
C GLY A 124 -17.49 38.44 -27.48
N THR A 125 -16.42 39.08 -27.97
CA THR A 125 -15.03 38.86 -27.51
C THR A 125 -14.63 39.80 -26.38
N SER A 126 -15.48 40.78 -26.04
CA SER A 126 -15.17 41.91 -25.14
C SER A 126 -15.09 41.54 -23.65
N GLN A 127 -15.42 40.31 -23.25
CA GLN A 127 -15.37 39.85 -21.86
C GLN A 127 -14.09 39.07 -21.49
N GLY A 128 -13.09 38.99 -22.37
CA GLY A 128 -11.83 38.28 -22.07
C GLY A 128 -11.97 36.76 -21.90
N ASN A 129 -13.20 36.22 -21.93
CA ASN A 129 -13.53 34.81 -21.84
C ASN A 129 -14.22 34.37 -23.13
N ALA A 130 -13.50 33.59 -23.94
CA ALA A 130 -14.10 32.94 -25.09
C ALA A 130 -15.26 32.03 -24.64
N GLN A 131 -16.40 32.14 -25.32
CA GLN A 131 -17.55 31.26 -25.06
C GLN A 131 -17.65 30.16 -26.11
N TYR A 132 -17.99 28.98 -25.64
CA TYR A 132 -18.12 27.76 -26.44
C TYR A 132 -19.45 27.09 -26.15
N ALA A 133 -19.95 26.31 -27.11
CA ALA A 133 -21.13 25.50 -26.87
C ALA A 133 -20.78 24.39 -25.86
N ASN A 134 -21.66 24.16 -24.89
CA ASN A 134 -21.50 22.99 -24.01
C ASN A 134 -21.67 21.68 -24.81
N SER A 135 -21.35 20.54 -24.19
CA SER A 135 -21.34 19.23 -24.86
C SER A 135 -22.72 18.81 -25.38
N SER A 136 -23.81 19.19 -24.68
CA SER A 136 -25.19 18.97 -25.14
C SER A 136 -25.67 20.00 -26.17
N ARG A 137 -24.85 21.00 -26.50
CA ARG A 137 -25.14 22.12 -27.40
C ARG A 137 -26.40 22.90 -27.03
N SER A 138 -26.75 22.93 -25.74
CA SER A 138 -27.95 23.59 -25.21
C SER A 138 -27.69 25.01 -24.73
N LYS A 139 -26.44 25.38 -24.46
CA LYS A 139 -26.06 26.73 -24.01
C LYS A 139 -24.60 27.04 -24.32
N CYS A 140 -24.26 28.33 -24.25
CA CYS A 140 -22.87 28.78 -24.22
C CYS A 140 -22.32 28.77 -22.80
N VAL A 141 -21.05 28.42 -22.68
CA VAL A 141 -20.28 28.37 -21.44
C VAL A 141 -18.89 28.95 -21.69
N ALA A 142 -18.18 29.32 -20.63
CA ALA A 142 -16.83 29.91 -20.71
C ALA A 142 -15.76 28.98 -20.08
N PRO A 143 -15.53 27.78 -20.64
CA PRO A 143 -14.36 26.95 -20.29
C PRO A 143 -13.07 27.59 -20.82
N SER A 144 -11.93 27.02 -20.43
CA SER A 144 -10.62 27.40 -20.94
C SER A 144 -10.43 27.18 -22.45
N ASP A 145 -11.20 26.25 -23.05
CA ASP A 145 -11.20 25.90 -24.48
C ASP A 145 -12.49 25.14 -24.84
N SER A 146 -12.75 24.90 -26.12
CA SER A 146 -13.94 24.21 -26.64
C SER A 146 -14.29 22.94 -25.86
N CYS A 147 -15.60 22.70 -25.72
CA CYS A 147 -16.13 21.50 -25.07
C CYS A 147 -16.21 20.28 -26.02
N GLY A 148 -15.95 20.48 -27.31
CA GLY A 148 -16.10 19.45 -28.35
C GLY A 148 -14.79 19.01 -28.99
N GLY A 149 -14.90 18.37 -30.16
CA GLY A 149 -13.74 17.85 -30.91
C GLY A 149 -12.76 18.91 -31.42
N ASN A 150 -13.09 20.20 -31.29
CA ASN A 150 -12.20 21.31 -31.64
C ASN A 150 -11.30 21.74 -30.48
N ARG A 151 -11.43 21.14 -29.29
CA ARG A 151 -10.56 21.44 -28.15
C ARG A 151 -9.10 21.18 -28.53
N LYS A 152 -8.21 22.15 -28.27
CA LYS A 152 -6.79 21.97 -28.57
C LYS A 152 -6.21 20.94 -27.59
N VAL A 153 -5.43 19.98 -28.10
CA VAL A 153 -4.79 18.94 -27.27
C VAL A 153 -3.89 19.54 -26.18
N ALA A 154 -3.32 20.73 -26.42
CA ALA A 154 -2.53 21.46 -25.42
C ALA A 154 -3.39 22.00 -24.25
N SER A 155 -4.68 22.19 -24.45
CA SER A 155 -5.63 22.69 -23.44
C SER A 155 -6.15 21.54 -22.59
N LYS A 156 -5.42 21.22 -21.52
CA LYS A 156 -5.84 20.20 -20.56
C LYS A 156 -7.23 20.52 -19.99
N TRP A 157 -8.03 19.50 -19.75
CA TRP A 157 -9.28 19.60 -19.00
C TRP A 157 -8.99 19.94 -17.54
N THR A 158 -9.77 20.87 -17.00
CA THR A 158 -9.84 21.16 -15.57
C THR A 158 -11.21 20.74 -15.03
N ASP A 159 -11.33 20.57 -13.71
CA ASP A 159 -12.63 20.28 -13.08
C ASP A 159 -13.68 21.34 -13.40
N ASN A 160 -13.27 22.62 -13.49
CA ASN A 160 -14.14 23.71 -13.89
C ASN A 160 -14.62 23.55 -15.34
N ASP A 161 -13.71 23.23 -16.27
CA ASP A 161 -14.07 22.99 -17.67
C ASP A 161 -15.04 21.81 -17.80
N CYS A 162 -14.78 20.71 -17.10
CA CYS A 162 -15.64 19.54 -17.12
C CYS A 162 -17.04 19.85 -16.62
N ASN A 163 -17.17 20.60 -15.52
CA ASN A 163 -18.47 20.99 -14.98
C ASN A 163 -19.21 21.97 -15.90
N LEU A 164 -18.51 22.95 -16.49
CA LEU A 164 -19.10 23.89 -17.44
C LEU A 164 -19.59 23.17 -18.71
N CYS A 165 -18.71 22.37 -19.31
CA CYS A 165 -18.97 21.69 -20.58
C CYS A 165 -20.02 20.59 -20.48
N ASN A 166 -20.24 19.98 -19.31
CA ASN A 166 -21.21 18.91 -19.13
C ASN A 166 -22.50 19.35 -18.41
N SER A 167 -22.66 20.64 -18.11
CA SER A 167 -23.84 21.16 -17.42
C SER A 167 -25.09 21.23 -18.32
N PRO A 168 -26.29 20.83 -17.84
CA PRO A 168 -26.56 20.26 -16.53
C PRO A 168 -26.30 18.75 -16.50
N ALA A 169 -25.29 18.34 -15.73
CA ALA A 169 -25.05 16.92 -15.46
C ALA A 169 -25.81 16.51 -14.20
N SER A 170 -26.39 15.31 -14.20
CA SER A 170 -27.00 14.69 -13.01
C SER A 170 -25.94 14.16 -12.02
N THR A 171 -24.67 14.23 -12.36
CA THR A 171 -23.53 13.75 -11.57
C THR A 171 -22.37 14.70 -11.78
N ALA A 172 -21.60 14.98 -10.73
CA ALA A 172 -20.41 15.83 -10.83
C ALA A 172 -19.39 15.20 -11.81
N ILE A 173 -18.80 16.03 -12.66
CA ILE A 173 -17.83 15.59 -13.67
C ILE A 173 -16.51 16.31 -13.42
N TYR A 174 -15.43 15.54 -13.37
CA TYR A 174 -14.09 16.00 -13.02
C TYR A 174 -13.10 15.69 -14.13
N ALA A 175 -12.03 16.46 -14.22
CA ALA A 175 -10.93 16.13 -15.13
C ALA A 175 -10.15 14.95 -14.56
N ASN A 176 -9.71 14.03 -15.41
CA ASN A 176 -8.79 12.99 -14.99
C ASN A 176 -7.38 13.58 -14.73
N PRO A 177 -6.46 12.84 -14.09
CA PRO A 177 -5.12 13.35 -13.74
C PRO A 177 -4.28 13.78 -14.94
N ALA A 178 -4.44 13.12 -16.09
CA ALA A 178 -3.74 13.49 -17.32
C ALA A 178 -4.25 14.82 -17.89
N GLY A 179 -5.51 15.18 -17.58
CA GLY A 179 -6.21 16.33 -18.13
C GLY A 179 -6.64 16.11 -19.58
N ASP A 180 -6.77 14.88 -20.04
CA ASP A 180 -7.14 14.55 -21.43
C ASP A 180 -8.63 14.20 -21.60
N ARG A 181 -9.35 13.97 -20.50
CA ARG A 181 -10.79 13.68 -20.51
C ARG A 181 -11.50 14.08 -19.22
N CYS A 182 -12.82 14.22 -19.33
CA CYS A 182 -13.73 14.40 -18.21
C CYS A 182 -14.35 13.06 -17.79
N VAL A 183 -14.52 12.85 -16.49
CA VAL A 183 -15.01 11.58 -15.92
C VAL A 183 -15.96 11.80 -14.74
N ALA A 184 -16.92 10.89 -14.58
CA ALA A 184 -17.89 10.93 -13.48
C ALA A 184 -17.35 10.19 -12.24
N SER A 185 -16.51 10.88 -11.46
CA SER A 185 -16.03 10.40 -10.16
C SER A 185 -16.82 11.01 -9.01
N SER A 186 -16.78 10.40 -7.82
CA SER A 186 -17.43 10.93 -6.61
C SER A 186 -16.80 12.24 -6.11
N ALA A 187 -15.56 12.53 -6.51
CA ALA A 187 -14.84 13.78 -6.23
C ALA A 187 -13.74 13.98 -7.30
N SER A 188 -12.99 15.09 -7.19
CA SER A 188 -11.87 15.37 -8.11
C SER A 188 -10.85 14.21 -8.16
N CYS A 189 -10.23 14.01 -9.33
CA CYS A 189 -9.40 12.86 -9.63
C CYS A 189 -7.89 13.05 -9.33
N GLY A 190 -7.44 14.19 -8.82
CA GLY A 190 -6.01 14.47 -8.69
C GLY A 190 -5.67 15.29 -7.45
N ALA A 191 -4.72 16.22 -7.59
CA ALA A 191 -4.28 17.11 -6.51
C ALA A 191 -5.41 17.94 -5.90
N SER A 192 -6.50 18.15 -6.64
CA SER A 192 -7.69 18.87 -6.18
C SER A 192 -8.69 17.99 -5.44
N ARG A 193 -8.43 16.68 -5.27
CA ARG A 193 -9.27 15.80 -4.45
C ARG A 193 -9.23 16.26 -2.99
N PRO A 194 -10.37 16.51 -2.33
CA PRO A 194 -10.39 16.85 -0.92
C PRO A 194 -9.73 15.74 -0.08
N SER A 195 -8.82 16.10 0.83
CA SER A 195 -8.12 15.13 1.70
C SER A 195 -9.06 14.34 2.62
N THR A 196 -10.26 14.85 2.87
CA THR A 196 -11.32 14.17 3.63
C THR A 196 -12.06 13.10 2.81
N THR A 197 -11.92 13.11 1.48
CA THR A 197 -12.62 12.19 0.59
C THR A 197 -11.69 11.08 0.13
N LYS A 198 -11.86 9.90 0.74
CA LYS A 198 -11.06 8.71 0.39
C LYS A 198 -11.28 8.27 -1.04
N TRP A 199 -10.24 7.75 -1.66
CA TRP A 199 -10.31 7.02 -2.91
C TRP A 199 -11.11 5.73 -2.74
N THR A 200 -11.87 5.38 -3.77
CA THR A 200 -12.57 4.09 -3.91
C THR A 200 -12.07 3.40 -5.16
N ASP A 201 -12.19 2.07 -5.24
CA ASP A 201 -11.81 1.32 -6.45
C ASP A 201 -12.54 1.84 -7.70
N LYS A 202 -13.82 2.23 -7.55
CA LYS A 202 -14.61 2.85 -8.63
C LYS A 202 -14.00 4.17 -9.09
N ASP A 203 -13.64 5.05 -8.16
CA ASP A 203 -13.00 6.32 -8.50
C ASP A 203 -11.62 6.08 -9.14
N CYS A 204 -10.84 5.14 -8.62
CA CYS A 204 -9.54 4.82 -9.16
C CYS A 204 -9.63 4.29 -10.59
N GLY A 205 -10.56 3.37 -10.87
CA GLY A 205 -10.80 2.87 -12.21
C GLY A 205 -11.24 3.97 -13.19
N ILE A 206 -12.10 4.89 -12.77
CA ILE A 206 -12.62 5.96 -13.63
C ILE A 206 -11.56 7.07 -13.86
N CYS A 207 -10.91 7.52 -12.79
CA CYS A 207 -9.94 8.61 -12.81
C CYS A 207 -8.60 8.18 -13.44
N ASN A 208 -8.08 7.02 -13.05
CA ASN A 208 -6.71 6.58 -13.40
C ASN A 208 -6.70 5.39 -14.36
N GLY A 209 -7.81 4.67 -14.52
CA GLY A 209 -7.87 3.54 -15.44
C GLY A 209 -7.58 3.99 -16.87
N THR A 210 -6.55 3.43 -17.48
CA THR A 210 -6.27 3.63 -18.90
C THR A 210 -6.98 2.55 -19.71
N SER A 211 -7.22 2.82 -20.98
CA SER A 211 -7.67 1.80 -21.95
C SER A 211 -6.64 0.67 -22.15
N ALA A 212 -5.45 0.79 -21.55
CA ALA A 212 -4.30 -0.10 -21.70
C ALA A 212 -4.20 -1.21 -20.63
N GLY A 213 -5.28 -1.51 -19.91
CA GLY A 213 -5.40 -2.79 -19.17
C GLY A 213 -4.85 -2.84 -17.74
N ASN A 214 -4.28 -1.75 -17.20
CA ASN A 214 -3.91 -1.71 -15.78
C ASN A 214 -5.10 -1.19 -14.95
N ALA A 215 -5.83 -2.11 -14.32
CA ALA A 215 -6.83 -1.77 -13.32
C ALA A 215 -6.17 -0.99 -12.16
N GLN A 216 -6.90 -0.02 -11.61
CA GLN A 216 -6.43 0.86 -10.55
C GLN A 216 -7.37 0.70 -9.36
N TYR A 217 -6.80 0.50 -8.19
CA TYR A 217 -7.53 0.23 -6.95
C TYR A 217 -7.14 1.27 -5.90
N ALA A 218 -8.06 1.60 -5.01
CA ALA A 218 -7.72 2.44 -3.87
C ALA A 218 -6.80 1.65 -2.94
N ASN A 219 -5.72 2.26 -2.45
CA ASN A 219 -4.89 1.64 -1.43
C ASN A 219 -5.66 1.49 -0.09
N SER A 220 -5.12 0.73 0.86
CA SER A 220 -5.81 0.40 2.11
C SER A 220 -6.20 1.63 2.96
N SER A 221 -5.44 2.73 2.85
CA SER A 221 -5.76 4.00 3.54
C SER A 221 -6.78 4.86 2.80
N GLY A 222 -7.04 4.58 1.52
CA GLY A 222 -7.87 5.38 0.62
C GLY A 222 -7.24 6.73 0.24
N THR A 223 -5.91 6.85 0.30
CA THR A 223 -5.20 8.11 0.01
C THR A 223 -4.68 8.18 -1.42
N GLN A 224 -4.55 7.06 -2.12
CA GLN A 224 -4.06 7.00 -3.49
C GLN A 224 -4.64 5.81 -4.26
N CYS A 225 -4.55 5.88 -5.59
CA CYS A 225 -4.80 4.75 -6.47
C CYS A 225 -3.51 4.01 -6.81
N VAL A 226 -3.57 2.69 -6.87
CA VAL A 226 -2.42 1.83 -7.12
C VAL A 226 -2.77 0.72 -8.11
N ALA A 227 -1.76 0.28 -8.88
CA ALA A 227 -1.87 -0.81 -9.84
C ALA A 227 -1.65 -2.19 -9.17
N SER A 228 -2.42 -2.47 -8.12
CA SER A 228 -2.47 -3.80 -7.50
C SER A 228 -3.13 -4.80 -8.46
N SER A 229 -2.84 -6.09 -8.32
CA SER A 229 -3.46 -7.15 -9.14
C SER A 229 -4.97 -7.32 -8.90
N ASP A 230 -5.45 -6.86 -7.75
CA ASP A 230 -6.86 -6.79 -7.36
C ASP A 230 -7.05 -5.72 -6.27
N SER A 231 -8.29 -5.50 -5.82
CA SER A 231 -8.62 -4.56 -4.75
C SER A 231 -7.75 -4.74 -3.51
N CYS A 232 -7.36 -3.62 -2.90
CA CYS A 232 -6.60 -3.60 -1.66
C CYS A 232 -7.49 -3.77 -0.41
N GLY A 233 -8.81 -3.77 -0.57
CA GLY A 233 -9.78 -3.77 0.53
C GLY A 233 -10.66 -5.02 0.59
N GLY A 234 -11.80 -4.88 1.26
CA GLY A 234 -12.77 -5.97 1.42
C GLY A 234 -13.45 -6.43 0.12
N SER A 235 -13.25 -5.71 -0.98
CA SER A 235 -13.73 -6.06 -2.33
C SER A 235 -12.79 -6.99 -3.10
N ARG A 236 -11.63 -7.36 -2.53
CA ARG A 236 -10.70 -8.30 -3.17
C ARG A 236 -11.37 -9.65 -3.37
N ALA A 237 -11.25 -10.21 -4.57
CA ALA A 237 -11.84 -11.51 -4.85
C ALA A 237 -11.18 -12.59 -3.99
N SER A 238 -11.97 -13.52 -3.44
CA SER A 238 -11.46 -14.62 -2.61
C SER A 238 -10.53 -15.57 -3.37
N SER A 239 -10.62 -15.62 -4.70
CA SER A 239 -9.70 -16.34 -5.58
C SER A 239 -8.38 -15.62 -5.83
N SER A 240 -8.33 -14.31 -5.59
CA SER A 240 -7.13 -13.50 -5.78
C SER A 240 -6.23 -13.64 -4.55
N LYS A 241 -5.02 -14.14 -4.76
CA LYS A 241 -3.99 -14.22 -3.72
C LYS A 241 -3.18 -12.93 -3.64
N TRP A 242 -2.80 -12.52 -2.44
CA TRP A 242 -1.89 -11.41 -2.23
C TRP A 242 -0.50 -11.80 -2.70
N THR A 243 0.20 -10.82 -3.27
CA THR A 243 1.63 -10.91 -3.58
C THR A 243 2.39 -9.84 -2.80
N ASP A 244 3.70 -9.98 -2.67
CA ASP A 244 4.54 -8.94 -2.05
C ASP A 244 4.40 -7.59 -2.81
N GLY A 245 4.24 -7.65 -4.13
CA GLY A 245 3.94 -6.49 -4.97
C GLY A 245 2.64 -5.82 -4.55
N ASP A 246 1.54 -6.57 -4.46
CA ASP A 246 0.25 -6.03 -4.00
C ASP A 246 0.36 -5.46 -2.59
N CYS A 247 1.02 -6.15 -1.67
CA CYS A 247 1.15 -5.70 -0.29
C CYS A 247 1.92 -4.37 -0.19
N SER A 248 2.98 -4.22 -0.98
CA SER A 248 3.74 -2.97 -1.05
C SER A 248 2.92 -1.83 -1.65
N LEU A 249 2.14 -2.09 -2.70
CA LEU A 249 1.29 -1.07 -3.34
C LEU A 249 0.12 -0.66 -2.43
N CYS A 250 -0.57 -1.64 -1.85
CA CYS A 250 -1.77 -1.42 -1.06
C CYS A 250 -1.49 -0.81 0.32
N ASN A 251 -0.33 -1.12 0.93
CA ASN A 251 -0.02 -0.72 2.30
C ASN A 251 1.21 0.20 2.44
N GLY A 252 2.02 0.36 1.39
CA GLY A 252 3.34 1.01 1.43
C GLY A 252 3.37 2.53 1.56
N THR A 253 2.28 3.18 1.97
CA THR A 253 2.27 4.64 2.21
C THR A 253 2.73 5.05 3.61
N SER A 254 2.88 4.11 4.55
CA SER A 254 3.42 4.40 5.88
C SER A 254 4.93 4.20 5.91
N PRO A 255 5.74 5.24 6.18
CA PRO A 255 7.19 5.10 6.31
C PRO A 255 7.55 4.06 7.38
N GLY A 256 8.36 3.06 7.03
CA GLY A 256 8.90 2.07 7.98
C GLY A 256 8.08 0.79 8.19
N SER A 257 7.00 0.55 7.43
CA SER A 257 6.23 -0.71 7.52
C SER A 257 6.24 -1.43 6.18
N ALA A 258 7.35 -2.12 5.87
CA ALA A 258 7.37 -3.05 4.74
C ALA A 258 6.29 -4.13 4.98
N SER A 259 5.44 -4.35 3.98
CA SER A 259 4.37 -5.32 4.06
C SER A 259 4.50 -6.34 2.95
N PHE A 260 4.41 -7.60 3.32
CA PHE A 260 4.64 -8.75 2.45
C PHE A 260 3.46 -9.71 2.54
N SER A 261 3.29 -10.54 1.53
CA SER A 261 2.25 -11.55 1.56
C SER A 261 2.67 -12.71 2.47
N ASN A 262 1.73 -13.26 3.22
CA ASN A 262 1.95 -14.51 3.92
C ASN A 262 2.06 -15.69 2.92
N PRO A 263 2.62 -16.86 3.31
CA PRO A 263 2.85 -17.99 2.40
C PRO A 263 1.59 -18.52 1.71
N THR A 264 0.41 -18.36 2.31
CA THR A 264 -0.86 -18.79 1.70
C THR A 264 -1.42 -17.79 0.67
N GLY A 265 -0.91 -16.55 0.66
CA GLY A 265 -1.43 -15.46 -0.14
C GLY A 265 -2.76 -14.90 0.39
N SER A 266 -3.14 -15.20 1.64
CA SER A 266 -4.44 -14.80 2.19
C SER A 266 -4.44 -13.39 2.77
N GLN A 267 -3.27 -12.85 3.14
CA GLN A 267 -3.16 -11.53 3.76
C GLN A 267 -1.79 -10.90 3.54
N CYS A 268 -1.75 -9.59 3.69
CA CYS A 268 -0.50 -8.84 3.87
C CYS A 268 -0.17 -8.71 5.36
N ILE A 269 1.10 -8.88 5.68
CA ILE A 269 1.62 -8.82 7.05
C ILE A 269 2.85 -7.90 7.11
N ALA A 270 3.08 -7.30 8.28
CA ALA A 270 4.21 -6.40 8.52
C ALA A 270 5.40 -7.18 9.09
N THR A 271 6.24 -7.72 8.21
CA THR A 271 7.45 -8.49 8.57
C THR A 271 8.70 -7.78 8.05
N SER A 272 9.86 -8.14 8.56
CA SER A 272 11.14 -7.51 8.17
C SER A 272 11.57 -7.82 6.73
N ALA A 273 11.08 -8.92 6.15
CA ALA A 273 11.35 -9.35 4.77
C ALA A 273 10.28 -10.35 4.29
N SER A 274 10.24 -10.63 2.99
CA SER A 274 9.31 -11.61 2.38
C SER A 274 9.27 -12.95 3.12
N CYS A 275 8.13 -13.63 3.04
CA CYS A 275 7.94 -14.96 3.63
C CYS A 275 8.28 -16.09 2.65
N GLY A 276 8.64 -17.25 3.20
CA GLY A 276 8.82 -18.48 2.42
C GLY A 276 9.95 -18.40 1.40
N ALA A 277 9.72 -18.96 0.22
CA ALA A 277 10.73 -19.06 -0.85
C ALA A 277 11.15 -17.70 -1.43
N SER A 278 10.32 -16.66 -1.27
CA SER A 278 10.63 -15.31 -1.74
C SER A 278 11.51 -14.53 -0.77
N ARG A 279 11.80 -15.07 0.43
CA ARG A 279 12.68 -14.41 1.40
C ARG A 279 14.11 -14.29 0.86
N PRO A 280 14.73 -13.10 0.87
CA PRO A 280 16.13 -12.96 0.50
C PRO A 280 17.04 -13.83 1.38
N SER A 281 18.02 -14.51 0.78
CA SER A 281 18.95 -15.39 1.51
C SER A 281 19.81 -14.65 2.54
N THR A 282 19.94 -13.33 2.42
CA THR A 282 20.64 -12.46 3.37
C THR A 282 19.77 -12.04 4.57
N SER A 283 18.47 -12.30 4.53
CA SER A 283 17.52 -11.91 5.57
C SER A 283 17.23 -13.09 6.49
N LEU A 284 17.85 -13.10 7.67
CA LEU A 284 17.61 -14.13 8.68
C LEU A 284 16.19 -14.03 9.25
N TRP A 285 15.58 -15.18 9.53
CA TRP A 285 14.32 -15.30 10.24
C TRP A 285 14.46 -14.89 11.71
N THR A 286 13.46 -14.17 12.21
CA THR A 286 13.26 -13.90 13.63
C THR A 286 12.00 -14.62 14.11
N ASP A 287 11.85 -14.84 15.41
CA ASP A 287 10.64 -15.42 15.99
C ASP A 287 9.38 -14.61 15.61
N ASN A 288 9.51 -13.28 15.56
CA ASN A 288 8.44 -12.40 15.12
C ASN A 288 8.06 -12.65 13.65
N ASP A 289 9.04 -12.76 12.75
CA ASP A 289 8.78 -13.08 11.35
C ASP A 289 8.12 -14.46 11.20
N CYS A 290 8.59 -15.45 11.96
CA CYS A 290 8.03 -16.80 11.93
C CYS A 290 6.58 -16.85 12.38
N GLY A 291 6.24 -16.15 13.47
CA GLY A 291 4.87 -16.04 13.95
C GLY A 291 3.95 -15.30 12.98
N LEU A 292 4.44 -14.22 12.35
CA LEU A 292 3.65 -13.43 11.39
C LEU A 292 3.44 -14.18 10.07
N CYS A 293 4.49 -14.77 9.49
CA CYS A 293 4.43 -15.47 8.21
C CYS A 293 3.60 -16.75 8.30
N ASN A 294 3.86 -17.62 9.27
CA ASN A 294 3.25 -18.95 9.31
C ASN A 294 1.99 -19.01 10.18
N GLY A 295 1.67 -17.91 10.87
CA GLY A 295 0.52 -17.81 11.77
C GLY A 295 0.70 -18.62 13.06
N THR A 296 -0.27 -18.46 13.97
CA THR A 296 -0.38 -19.22 15.23
C THR A 296 -1.46 -20.31 15.15
N SER A 297 -2.08 -20.47 13.98
CA SER A 297 -3.36 -21.12 13.78
C SER A 297 -3.28 -22.65 13.68
N SER A 298 -2.67 -23.32 14.67
CA SER A 298 -2.93 -24.72 15.08
C SER A 298 -1.79 -25.24 15.97
N GLY A 299 -1.71 -24.79 17.22
CA GLY A 299 -0.91 -25.45 18.27
C GLY A 299 0.62 -25.51 18.06
N SER A 300 1.15 -24.91 16.99
CA SER A 300 2.57 -24.91 16.64
C SER A 300 3.04 -23.47 16.50
N GLN A 301 3.41 -22.85 17.62
CA GLN A 301 4.14 -21.59 17.58
C GLN A 301 5.42 -21.83 16.76
N GLN A 302 5.68 -20.94 15.80
CA GLN A 302 6.82 -21.04 14.90
C GLN A 302 7.90 -20.10 15.38
N TYR A 303 9.11 -20.62 15.56
CA TYR A 303 10.28 -19.88 16.02
C TYR A 303 11.38 -19.98 14.97
N ALA A 304 12.25 -18.98 14.90
CA ALA A 304 13.43 -19.08 14.08
C ALA A 304 14.36 -20.17 14.65
N ASN A 305 14.93 -21.00 13.79
CA ASN A 305 15.98 -21.93 14.19
C ASN A 305 17.24 -21.16 14.67
N THR A 306 18.19 -21.83 15.31
CA THR A 306 19.39 -21.15 15.87
C THR A 306 20.25 -20.44 14.84
N SER A 307 20.17 -20.85 13.56
CA SER A 307 20.88 -20.21 12.46
C SER A 307 20.11 -19.06 11.79
N GLY A 308 18.84 -18.84 12.15
CA GLY A 308 17.95 -17.89 11.50
C GLY A 308 17.63 -18.23 10.04
N THR A 309 17.83 -19.47 9.59
CA THR A 309 17.64 -19.86 8.18
C THR A 309 16.24 -20.40 7.89
N SER A 310 15.50 -20.82 8.91
CA SER A 310 14.14 -21.35 8.76
C SER A 310 13.30 -21.12 10.02
N CYS A 311 11.98 -21.24 9.87
CA CYS A 311 11.04 -21.35 10.98
C CYS A 311 10.79 -22.81 11.34
N VAL A 312 10.67 -23.11 12.62
CA VAL A 312 10.49 -24.45 13.16
C VAL A 312 9.44 -24.45 14.28
N ALA A 313 8.73 -25.57 14.43
CA ALA A 313 7.69 -25.76 15.43
C ALA A 313 8.26 -26.21 16.78
N SER A 314 9.10 -25.38 17.39
CA SER A 314 9.63 -25.61 18.74
C SER A 314 8.60 -25.28 19.81
N THR A 315 8.73 -25.86 21.00
CA THR A 315 7.83 -25.56 22.13
C THR A 315 8.02 -24.14 22.69
N ALA A 316 9.17 -23.53 22.44
CA ALA A 316 9.51 -22.13 22.72
C ALA A 316 10.64 -21.66 21.78
N SER A 317 11.07 -20.39 21.89
CA SER A 317 12.19 -19.87 21.08
C SER A 317 13.43 -20.76 21.13
N CYS A 318 14.12 -20.87 20.00
CA CYS A 318 15.36 -21.65 19.86
C CYS A 318 16.61 -20.86 20.27
N GLY A 319 16.50 -19.54 20.41
CA GLY A 319 17.62 -18.64 20.68
C GLY A 319 17.63 -18.09 22.09
N ALA A 320 18.34 -16.95 22.26
CA ALA A 320 18.44 -16.24 23.54
C ALA A 320 17.10 -15.73 24.08
N SER A 321 16.07 -15.66 23.23
CA SER A 321 14.71 -15.25 23.60
C SER A 321 13.87 -16.39 24.20
N ARG A 322 14.43 -17.59 24.40
CA ARG A 322 13.73 -18.69 25.08
C ARG A 322 13.41 -18.27 26.53
N PRO A 323 12.14 -18.36 26.98
CA PRO A 323 11.78 -18.08 28.36
C PRO A 323 12.57 -18.97 29.32
N SER A 324 13.06 -18.42 30.43
CA SER A 324 13.83 -19.18 31.43
C SER A 324 13.02 -20.30 32.09
N THR A 325 11.69 -20.24 32.01
CA THR A 325 10.77 -21.28 32.49
C THR A 325 10.56 -22.41 31.46
N SER A 326 10.99 -22.23 30.21
CA SER A 326 10.84 -23.22 29.14
C SER A 326 12.11 -24.06 29.00
N VAL A 327 12.03 -25.34 29.35
CA VAL A 327 13.13 -26.29 29.17
C VAL A 327 13.21 -26.77 27.73
N PHE A 328 14.42 -26.94 27.19
CA PHE A 328 14.64 -27.67 25.94
C PHE A 328 14.30 -29.15 26.14
N THR A 329 13.59 -29.70 25.16
CA THR A 329 13.43 -31.14 24.97
C THR A 329 14.36 -31.63 23.85
N ASP A 330 14.59 -32.94 23.75
CA ASP A 330 15.32 -33.52 22.62
C ASP A 330 14.67 -33.18 21.27
N SER A 331 13.33 -33.11 21.25
CA SER A 331 12.58 -32.67 20.07
C SER A 331 12.90 -31.23 19.70
N ASP A 332 12.90 -30.31 20.68
CA ASP A 332 13.29 -28.92 20.46
C ASP A 332 14.73 -28.83 19.95
N CYS A 333 15.65 -29.60 20.54
CA CYS A 333 17.04 -29.57 20.13
C CYS A 333 17.26 -30.07 18.70
N GLY A 334 16.53 -31.11 18.29
CA GLY A 334 16.53 -31.62 16.94
C GLY A 334 16.03 -30.59 15.93
N ILE A 335 14.90 -29.93 16.18
CA ILE A 335 14.32 -28.97 15.23
C ILE A 335 15.00 -27.60 15.26
N CYS A 336 15.43 -27.12 16.43
CA CYS A 336 16.09 -25.82 16.56
C CYS A 336 17.47 -25.77 15.91
N ASN A 337 18.17 -26.92 15.83
CA ASN A 337 19.52 -27.01 15.25
C ASN A 337 19.57 -27.82 13.96
N GLY A 338 18.45 -28.42 13.55
CA GLY A 338 18.36 -29.40 12.47
C GLY A 338 18.23 -28.79 11.09
N THR A 339 19.35 -28.45 10.47
CA THR A 339 19.51 -28.48 9.00
C THR A 339 20.83 -29.10 8.55
N SER A 340 21.73 -29.47 9.46
CA SER A 340 23.00 -30.12 9.10
C SER A 340 22.94 -31.63 9.38
N PRO A 341 23.21 -32.50 8.38
CA PRO A 341 23.37 -33.94 8.62
C PRO A 341 24.58 -34.15 9.54
N ASN A 342 24.32 -34.62 10.77
CA ASN A 342 25.22 -34.88 11.92
C ASN A 342 24.85 -34.15 13.23
N SER A 343 23.75 -33.37 13.28
CA SER A 343 23.36 -32.63 14.50
C SER A 343 22.47 -33.45 15.46
N ALA A 344 22.92 -34.62 15.92
CA ALA A 344 22.27 -35.30 17.04
C ALA A 344 22.45 -34.44 18.30
N GLN A 345 21.53 -33.48 18.50
CA GLN A 345 21.52 -32.57 19.62
C GLN A 345 20.41 -32.97 20.57
N TYR A 346 20.76 -33.05 21.85
CA TYR A 346 19.89 -33.48 22.92
C TYR A 346 19.82 -32.39 23.98
N ALA A 347 18.69 -32.30 24.67
CA ALA A 347 18.60 -31.41 25.81
C ALA A 347 19.55 -31.90 26.91
N ASN A 348 20.30 -31.01 27.52
CA ASN A 348 21.10 -31.36 28.69
C ASN A 348 20.19 -31.69 29.90
N THR A 349 20.76 -32.24 30.98
CA THR A 349 19.93 -32.66 32.14
C THR A 349 19.25 -31.50 32.86
N ALA A 350 19.78 -30.28 32.76
CA ALA A 350 19.15 -29.08 33.28
C ALA A 350 18.06 -28.50 32.34
N GLY A 351 17.94 -29.01 31.11
CA GLY A 351 16.98 -28.53 30.12
C GLY A 351 17.22 -27.09 29.64
N ASN A 352 18.41 -26.53 29.84
CA ASN A 352 18.69 -25.11 29.53
C ASN A 352 19.56 -24.92 28.28
N LYS A 353 20.08 -25.99 27.68
CA LYS A 353 20.81 -25.96 26.40
C LYS A 353 20.70 -27.28 25.65
N CYS A 354 20.91 -27.21 24.34
CA CYS A 354 21.13 -28.37 23.49
C CYS A 354 22.62 -28.72 23.43
N VAL A 355 22.93 -30.01 23.42
CA VAL A 355 24.30 -30.53 23.42
C VAL A 355 24.46 -31.69 22.44
N ALA A 356 25.64 -31.78 21.81
CA ALA A 356 26.00 -32.86 20.88
C ALA A 356 26.45 -34.13 21.62
N SER A 357 25.61 -34.65 22.51
CA SER A 357 25.81 -35.95 23.15
C SER A 357 25.58 -37.07 22.13
N SER A 358 26.18 -38.24 22.33
CA SER A 358 25.98 -39.41 21.47
C SER A 358 24.55 -40.00 21.55
N ALA A 359 23.79 -39.65 22.59
CA ALA A 359 22.36 -39.97 22.77
C ALA A 359 21.72 -39.01 23.79
N SER A 360 20.40 -39.13 23.99
CA SER A 360 19.63 -38.35 24.98
C SER A 360 20.29 -38.29 26.35
N CYS A 361 20.19 -37.14 27.02
CA CYS A 361 20.71 -36.95 28.37
C CYS A 361 19.66 -37.40 29.41
N GLY A 362 20.08 -38.21 30.39
CA GLY A 362 19.22 -38.60 31.51
C GLY A 362 18.30 -39.79 31.21
N ALA A 363 17.06 -39.74 31.71
CA ALA A 363 16.14 -40.89 31.72
C ALA A 363 15.71 -41.36 30.31
N SER A 364 15.75 -40.47 29.32
CA SER A 364 15.40 -40.78 27.93
C SER A 364 16.56 -41.45 27.15
N ARG A 365 17.74 -41.64 27.77
CA ARG A 365 18.86 -42.30 27.11
C ARG A 365 18.53 -43.77 26.82
N PRO A 366 18.69 -44.26 25.58
CA PRO A 366 18.51 -45.67 25.27
C PRO A 366 19.43 -46.54 26.12
N ALA A 367 18.89 -47.58 26.76
CA ALA A 367 19.67 -48.49 27.62
C ALA A 367 20.81 -49.21 26.88
N SER A 368 20.72 -49.32 25.55
CA SER A 368 21.76 -49.90 24.68
C SER A 368 22.94 -48.95 24.43
N THR A 369 22.84 -47.66 24.76
CA THR A 369 23.87 -46.66 24.48
C THR A 369 24.60 -46.27 25.75
N LEU A 370 25.81 -46.80 25.93
CA LEU A 370 26.66 -46.48 27.07
C LEU A 370 27.04 -45.00 27.10
N TRP A 371 27.17 -44.43 28.29
CA TRP A 371 27.71 -43.11 28.54
C TRP A 371 29.21 -43.06 28.26
N THR A 372 29.68 -41.87 27.87
CA THR A 372 31.11 -41.53 27.80
C THR A 372 31.39 -40.34 28.71
N ASP A 373 32.65 -40.13 29.11
CA ASP A 373 33.04 -38.91 29.84
C ASP A 373 32.64 -37.64 29.06
N SER A 374 32.72 -37.68 27.72
CA SER A 374 32.29 -36.57 26.88
C SER A 374 30.79 -36.32 26.98
N ASP A 375 29.96 -37.37 26.92
CA ASP A 375 28.51 -37.22 27.09
C ASP A 375 28.17 -36.69 28.47
N CYS A 376 28.82 -37.21 29.51
CA CYS A 376 28.57 -36.79 30.89
C CYS A 376 28.93 -35.32 31.12
N ALA A 377 30.07 -34.86 30.59
CA ALA A 377 30.47 -33.45 30.62
C ALA A 377 29.51 -32.55 29.84
N LEU A 378 29.06 -32.98 28.66
CA LEU A 378 28.09 -32.24 27.85
C LEU A 378 26.73 -32.14 28.54
N CYS A 379 26.20 -33.27 29.00
CA CYS A 379 24.86 -33.39 29.59
C CYS A 379 24.73 -32.75 30.97
N ASN A 380 25.75 -32.83 31.83
CA ASN A 380 25.67 -32.38 33.23
C ASN A 380 26.50 -31.12 33.54
N GLY A 381 27.35 -30.66 32.61
CA GLY A 381 28.19 -29.46 32.77
C GLY A 381 29.62 -29.76 33.25
N THR A 382 30.44 -28.70 33.38
CA THR A 382 31.90 -28.80 33.60
C THR A 382 32.39 -28.31 34.98
N SER A 383 31.49 -28.03 35.93
CA SER A 383 31.86 -27.66 37.31
C SER A 383 32.38 -28.85 38.14
N ALA A 384 33.43 -28.68 38.95
CA ALA A 384 33.93 -29.72 39.84
C ALA A 384 32.81 -30.37 40.70
N ASN A 385 32.83 -31.70 40.83
CA ASN A 385 31.79 -32.51 41.50
C ASN A 385 30.38 -32.46 40.85
N SER A 386 30.25 -32.02 39.60
CA SER A 386 29.08 -32.38 38.79
C SER A 386 29.28 -33.78 38.19
N ALA A 387 28.18 -34.45 37.81
CA ALA A 387 28.21 -35.80 37.27
C ALA A 387 28.83 -35.85 35.86
N GLN A 388 30.15 -35.69 35.79
CA GLN A 388 30.94 -35.48 34.58
C GLN A 388 31.60 -36.71 34.02
N TYR A 389 31.82 -37.70 34.87
CA TYR A 389 32.60 -38.87 34.50
C TYR A 389 31.67 -40.06 34.41
N VAL A 390 31.87 -40.90 33.40
CA VAL A 390 31.12 -42.15 33.33
C VAL A 390 31.64 -43.12 34.40
N ASN A 391 30.75 -43.86 35.03
CA ASN A 391 31.15 -44.95 35.92
C ASN A 391 31.82 -46.11 35.15
N THR A 392 32.46 -47.04 35.85
CA THR A 392 33.18 -48.16 35.20
C THR A 392 32.27 -49.10 34.40
N ALA A 393 30.97 -49.14 34.71
CA ALA A 393 29.98 -49.92 33.97
C ALA A 393 29.44 -49.21 32.71
N GLY A 394 29.77 -47.94 32.46
CA GLY A 394 29.30 -47.20 31.29
C GLY A 394 27.82 -46.79 31.34
N ASN A 395 27.11 -47.00 32.45
CA ASN A 395 25.64 -46.89 32.48
C ASN A 395 25.12 -45.63 33.21
N LYS A 396 25.99 -44.86 33.86
CA LYS A 396 25.62 -43.58 34.50
C LYS A 396 26.80 -42.62 34.60
N CYS A 397 26.49 -41.34 34.71
CA CYS A 397 27.47 -40.32 35.07
C CYS A 397 27.58 -40.17 36.60
N VAL A 398 28.79 -39.87 37.08
CA VAL A 398 29.12 -39.75 38.50
C VAL A 398 30.01 -38.55 38.76
N ALA A 399 29.88 -37.99 39.96
CA ALA A 399 30.60 -36.81 40.42
C ALA A 399 31.95 -37.17 41.07
N SER A 400 32.76 -37.99 40.39
CA SER A 400 34.12 -38.28 40.85
C SER A 400 35.04 -37.06 40.66
N SER A 401 36.11 -36.98 41.44
CA SER A 401 37.16 -35.96 41.29
C SER A 401 37.95 -36.05 39.97
N ALA A 402 37.89 -37.18 39.26
CA ALA A 402 38.44 -37.39 37.92
C ALA A 402 37.77 -38.59 37.22
N SER A 403 38.09 -38.83 35.94
CA SER A 403 37.61 -39.97 35.16
C SER A 403 37.72 -41.30 35.91
N CYS A 404 36.78 -42.21 35.66
CA CYS A 404 36.77 -43.55 36.26
C CYS A 404 37.58 -44.54 35.40
N GLY A 405 38.17 -45.55 36.04
CA GLY A 405 38.85 -46.65 35.35
C GLY A 405 40.12 -46.24 34.61
N ALA A 406 40.32 -46.78 33.41
CA ALA A 406 41.54 -46.61 32.62
C ALA A 406 41.78 -45.17 32.13
N SER A 407 40.71 -44.36 32.04
CA SER A 407 40.79 -42.97 31.61
C SER A 407 41.22 -42.01 32.73
N ARG A 408 41.39 -42.49 33.98
CA ARG A 408 41.82 -41.64 35.10
C ARG A 408 43.26 -41.15 34.90
N PRO A 409 43.54 -39.84 34.99
CA PRO A 409 44.91 -39.33 34.91
C PRO A 409 45.80 -39.93 36.00
N ALA A 410 47.01 -40.39 35.65
CA ALA A 410 47.94 -41.03 36.58
C ALA A 410 48.38 -40.14 37.75
N SER A 411 48.29 -38.82 37.57
CA SER A 411 48.55 -37.80 38.59
C SER A 411 47.45 -37.69 39.65
N THR A 412 46.24 -38.19 39.38
CA THR A 412 45.09 -38.04 40.28
C THR A 412 44.93 -39.28 41.17
N LEU A 413 44.99 -39.07 42.49
CA LEU A 413 44.82 -40.14 43.46
C LEU A 413 43.34 -40.55 43.60
N TRP A 414 43.08 -41.83 43.84
CA TRP A 414 41.76 -42.32 44.20
C TRP A 414 41.43 -41.98 45.66
N THR A 415 40.18 -41.59 45.89
CA THR A 415 39.58 -41.49 47.23
C THR A 415 38.53 -42.59 47.39
N ASP A 416 38.18 -42.95 48.63
CA ASP A 416 37.09 -43.90 48.88
C ASP A 416 35.78 -43.40 48.25
N SER A 417 35.54 -42.08 48.28
CA SER A 417 34.39 -41.46 47.62
C SER A 417 34.39 -41.70 46.11
N ASP A 418 35.53 -41.51 45.43
CA ASP A 418 35.67 -41.78 44.00
C ASP A 418 35.44 -43.26 43.69
N CYS A 419 36.00 -44.16 44.49
CA CYS A 419 35.86 -45.59 44.30
C CYS A 419 34.41 -46.05 44.42
N ALA A 420 33.69 -45.59 45.46
CA ALA A 420 32.28 -45.85 45.64
C ALA A 420 31.42 -45.27 44.50
N LEU A 421 31.72 -44.05 44.04
CA LEU A 421 31.02 -43.42 42.91
C LEU A 421 31.24 -44.17 41.61
N CYS A 422 32.51 -44.46 41.26
CA CYS A 422 32.88 -45.09 40.00
C CYS A 422 32.48 -46.57 39.89
N ASN A 423 32.50 -47.33 40.99
CA ASN A 423 32.26 -48.78 40.97
C ASN A 423 30.94 -49.21 41.61
N GLY A 424 30.22 -48.29 42.27
CA GLY A 424 28.96 -48.59 42.97
C GLY A 424 29.17 -49.07 44.41
N THR A 425 28.07 -49.14 45.17
CA THR A 425 28.06 -49.41 46.62
C THR A 425 27.51 -50.80 46.98
N THR A 426 27.28 -51.67 45.98
CA THR A 426 26.87 -53.06 46.24
C THR A 426 28.02 -53.84 46.90
N PRO A 427 27.73 -54.71 47.90
CA PRO A 427 28.74 -55.54 48.55
C PRO A 427 29.60 -56.30 47.52
N GLY A 428 30.92 -56.26 47.70
CA GLY A 428 31.89 -56.84 46.75
C GLY A 428 32.35 -55.91 45.64
N SER A 429 31.76 -54.72 45.49
CA SER A 429 32.27 -53.69 44.56
C SER A 429 33.55 -53.05 45.08
N ASN A 430 34.39 -52.55 44.18
CA ASN A 430 35.65 -51.86 44.51
C ASN A 430 35.40 -50.45 45.08
N GLN A 431 34.91 -50.38 46.32
CA GLN A 431 34.42 -49.17 46.97
C GLN A 431 35.50 -48.33 47.67
N TYR A 432 36.67 -48.90 47.94
CA TYR A 432 37.70 -48.25 48.76
C TYR A 432 38.95 -47.99 47.93
N ALA A 433 39.62 -46.86 48.14
CA ALA A 433 40.94 -46.63 47.58
C ALA A 433 41.94 -47.58 48.25
N ASN A 434 42.79 -48.21 47.46
CA ASN A 434 43.87 -49.02 48.01
C ASN A 434 44.88 -48.13 48.76
N PRO A 435 45.78 -48.70 49.60
CA PRO A 435 46.75 -47.90 50.36
C PRO A 435 47.64 -46.98 49.53
N SER A 436 47.94 -47.35 48.27
CA SER A 436 48.72 -46.52 47.33
C SER A 436 47.92 -45.37 46.70
N LYS A 437 46.59 -45.35 46.87
CA LYS A 437 45.63 -44.47 46.18
C LYS A 437 45.73 -44.48 44.66
N LYS A 438 46.26 -45.56 44.06
CA LYS A 438 46.39 -45.72 42.60
C LYS A 438 45.31 -46.62 42.00
N ALA A 439 44.56 -47.36 42.81
CA ALA A 439 43.44 -48.20 42.38
C ALA A 439 42.37 -48.31 43.47
N CYS A 440 41.22 -48.88 43.11
CA CYS A 440 40.16 -49.24 44.04
C CYS A 440 40.18 -50.73 44.40
N GLN A 441 39.66 -51.07 45.58
CA GLN A 441 39.56 -52.42 46.13
C GLN A 441 38.22 -52.60 46.86
N SER A 442 37.81 -53.86 47.05
CA SER A 442 36.51 -54.21 47.66
C SER A 442 36.53 -54.29 49.18
N THR A 443 37.71 -54.33 49.79
CA THR A 443 37.89 -54.43 51.25
C THR A 443 38.35 -53.11 51.86
N ILE A 444 37.83 -52.77 53.03
CA ILE A 444 38.25 -51.59 53.80
C ILE A 444 39.76 -51.70 54.09
N PRO A 445 40.59 -50.70 53.72
CA PRO A 445 42.00 -50.69 54.11
C PRO A 445 42.09 -50.69 55.64
N PRO A 446 43.00 -51.49 56.24
CA PRO A 446 43.24 -51.41 57.68
C PRO A 446 43.61 -49.97 58.05
N PRO A 447 43.12 -49.42 59.18
CA PRO A 447 43.42 -48.07 59.58
C PRO A 447 44.94 -47.90 59.60
N THR A 448 45.44 -46.93 58.83
CA THR A 448 46.87 -46.59 58.84
C THR A 448 47.19 -46.02 60.21
N ASN A 449 47.59 -46.88 61.14
CA ASN A 449 48.27 -46.46 62.34
C ASN A 449 49.56 -45.78 61.89
N SER A 450 49.55 -44.45 61.91
CA SER A 450 50.75 -43.62 61.81
C SER A 450 51.59 -43.82 63.08
N TYR A 451 52.14 -45.02 63.29
CA TYR A 451 53.26 -45.20 64.18
C TYR A 451 54.52 -44.87 63.39
N ASN A 452 55.04 -43.66 63.61
CA ASN A 452 56.43 -43.36 63.33
C ASN A 452 57.28 -44.41 64.05
N ASN A 453 57.97 -45.23 63.27
CA ASN A 453 58.98 -46.16 63.74
C ASN A 453 60.11 -45.41 64.43
N SER A 454 60.09 -45.36 65.76
CA SER A 454 61.28 -45.31 66.62
C SER A 454 60.83 -45.55 68.06
N SER A 455 61.33 -46.65 68.64
CA SER A 455 61.08 -47.14 70.01
C SER A 455 59.93 -48.15 70.14
N ILE A 456 60.28 -49.44 70.06
CA ILE A 456 59.92 -50.53 71.00
C ILE A 456 60.60 -51.80 70.43
N LEU A 457 61.90 -51.90 70.70
CA LEU A 457 62.55 -53.18 70.91
C LEU A 457 62.50 -53.40 72.43
N ILE A 458 62.42 -54.66 72.87
CA ILE A 458 62.32 -55.15 74.26
C ILE A 458 60.87 -55.38 74.72
N CYS A 459 60.34 -56.56 74.39
CA CYS A 459 59.59 -57.42 75.34
C CYS A 459 59.13 -58.70 74.61
N SER A 460 60.07 -59.61 74.31
CA SER A 460 59.78 -61.02 73.99
C SER A 460 61.09 -61.81 73.93
N PHE A 461 61.74 -62.03 75.07
CA PHE A 461 62.73 -63.10 75.28
C PHE A 461 63.10 -63.09 76.76
N LEU A 462 62.40 -63.88 77.59
CA LEU A 462 62.87 -64.48 78.86
C LEU A 462 61.66 -64.98 79.67
N LEU A 463 61.11 -66.13 79.24
CA LEU A 463 60.30 -67.01 80.11
C LEU A 463 60.34 -68.42 79.51
N PHE A 464 61.53 -69.04 79.54
CA PHE A 464 61.72 -70.47 79.32
C PHE A 464 63.11 -70.90 79.83
N VAL A 465 63.29 -70.97 81.15
CA VAL A 465 64.19 -71.97 81.76
C VAL A 465 63.67 -72.28 83.16
N ASN A 466 63.20 -73.50 83.34
CA ASN A 466 62.96 -74.10 84.65
C ASN A 466 63.36 -75.58 84.52
N PHE A 467 64.64 -75.91 84.69
CA PHE A 467 65.10 -77.30 84.80
C PHE A 467 66.41 -77.38 85.63
N PHE A 468 66.26 -77.88 86.87
CA PHE A 468 67.18 -78.66 87.71
C PHE A 468 68.29 -78.02 88.57
N PHE A 469 68.20 -78.41 89.85
CA PHE A 469 69.07 -78.27 91.03
C PHE A 469 69.12 -76.94 91.77
#